data_AF-A0A1Y4H0T5-F1
#
_entry.id   AF-A0A1Y4H0T5-F1
#
_cell.length_a   1.000
_cell.length_b   1.000
_cell.length_c   1.000
_cell.angle_alpha   90.00
_cell.angle_beta   90.00
_cell.angle_gamma   90.00
#
_symmetry.space_group_name_H-M   'P 1'
#
loop_
_entity.id
_entity.type
_entity.pdbx_description
1 polymer ?
#
loop_
_entity_poly.entity_id
_entity_poly.type
_entity_poly.pdbx_seq_one_letter_code
_entity_poly.pdbx_strand_id
1 'polypeptide(L)'
;MEEAYTGVLINHRSETNSGKAKRLEQAEWYRHENFFPVVIERDIWEKVQQKLKAQARPANGNKAKHRYAGLILCKECGSPFVPMIRYWNGKRRVEYVCKGYHRNGKSYCSSHRVHEEVLDAAVQEFAQTMRVKMAEKQKELKQKQKMWALRKPVLDAHILLLQEKVLKFEQEIDEIVMEKLRI
;
A
#
# COMPACT_ATOMS: atom_id res chain seq x y z
N MET A 1 -14.76 12.55 4.77
CA MET A 1 -14.78 11.46 3.78
C MET A 1 -16.22 11.01 3.73
N GLU A 2 -16.79 10.82 2.54
CA GLU A 2 -18.24 10.59 2.41
C GLU A 2 -18.56 9.10 2.51
N GLU A 3 -19.32 8.70 3.52
CA GLU A 3 -19.63 7.30 3.82
C GLU A 3 -21.08 6.92 3.53
N ALA A 4 -21.88 7.82 2.94
CA ALA A 4 -23.31 7.63 2.71
C ALA A 4 -23.67 6.31 2.00
N TYR A 5 -22.86 5.88 1.03
CA TYR A 5 -23.07 4.62 0.28
C TYR A 5 -23.00 3.36 1.14
N THR A 6 -22.38 3.45 2.32
CA THR A 6 -22.28 2.37 3.30
C THR A 6 -23.37 2.43 4.38
N GLY A 7 -24.37 3.29 4.19
CA GLY A 7 -25.46 3.50 5.14
C GLY A 7 -25.18 4.52 6.25
N VAL A 8 -24.03 5.21 6.22
CA VAL A 8 -23.63 6.13 7.30
C VAL A 8 -23.83 7.58 6.95
N LEU A 9 -24.51 8.30 7.86
CA LEU A 9 -24.60 9.75 7.83
C LEU A 9 -23.56 10.37 8.78
N ILE A 10 -22.75 11.28 8.26
CA ILE A 10 -21.77 12.05 9.04
C ILE A 10 -22.10 13.53 8.93
N ASN A 11 -22.50 14.13 10.05
CA ASN A 11 -22.85 15.53 10.18
C ASN A 11 -21.89 16.29 11.10
N HIS A 12 -22.13 17.59 11.28
CA HIS A 12 -21.39 18.43 12.22
C HIS A 12 -19.88 18.44 11.96
N ARG A 13 -19.49 18.59 10.68
CA ARG A 13 -18.07 18.61 10.27
C ARG A 13 -17.38 19.94 10.59
N SER A 14 -18.15 20.99 10.89
CA SER A 14 -17.66 22.35 11.16
C SER A 14 -18.65 23.12 12.01
N GLU A 15 -18.12 24.03 12.83
CA GLU A 15 -18.89 25.02 13.57
C GLU A 15 -18.47 26.43 13.19
N THR A 16 -19.40 27.38 13.34
CA THR A 16 -19.08 28.80 13.16
C THR A 16 -18.95 29.45 14.52
N ASN A 17 -17.75 29.94 14.85
CA ASN A 17 -17.52 30.71 16.06
C ASN A 17 -17.10 32.13 15.66
N SER A 18 -17.85 33.13 16.13
CA SER A 18 -17.57 34.54 15.87
C SER A 18 -17.38 34.87 14.37
N GLY A 19 -18.23 34.29 13.52
CA GLY A 19 -18.20 34.48 12.06
C GLY A 19 -17.10 33.72 11.30
N LYS A 20 -16.23 32.96 12.00
CA LYS A 20 -15.21 32.11 11.37
C LYS A 20 -15.63 30.65 11.43
N ALA A 21 -15.66 29.99 10.28
CA ALA A 21 -15.89 28.55 10.19
C ALA A 21 -14.64 27.80 10.66
N LYS A 22 -14.77 27.04 11.76
CA LYS A 22 -13.77 26.12 12.28
C LYS A 22 -14.17 24.70 11.87
N ARG A 23 -13.25 23.97 11.24
CA ARG A 23 -13.43 22.55 10.97
C ARG A 23 -13.14 21.75 12.24
N LEU A 24 -14.06 20.87 12.61
CA LEU A 24 -13.95 20.03 13.81
C LEU A 24 -13.12 18.77 13.53
N GLU A 25 -12.55 18.19 14.58
CA GLU A 25 -11.88 16.89 14.50
C GLU A 25 -12.89 15.77 14.26
N GLN A 26 -12.44 14.65 13.67
CA GLN A 26 -13.35 13.55 13.34
C GLN A 26 -14.05 12.93 14.56
N ALA A 27 -13.42 12.98 15.73
CA ALA A 27 -14.01 12.50 16.98
C ALA A 27 -15.21 13.35 17.44
N GLU A 28 -15.29 14.60 17.01
CA GLU A 28 -16.38 15.53 17.33
C GLU A 28 -17.55 15.44 16.33
N TRP A 29 -17.38 14.69 15.23
CA TRP A 29 -18.41 14.57 14.21
C TRP A 29 -19.55 13.66 14.67
N TYR A 30 -20.79 14.06 14.37
CA TYR A 30 -21.94 13.21 14.61
C TYR A 30 -22.01 12.12 13.56
N ARG A 31 -21.95 10.87 14.02
CA ARG A 31 -21.96 9.68 13.18
C ARG A 31 -23.21 8.87 13.47
N HIS A 32 -24.01 8.64 12.45
CA HIS A 32 -25.22 7.82 12.51
C HIS A 32 -25.07 6.63 11.58
N GLU A 33 -24.99 5.43 12.16
CA GLU A 33 -24.98 4.16 11.43
C GLU A 33 -26.40 3.82 10.93
N ASN A 34 -26.50 3.06 9.82
CA ASN A 34 -27.75 2.58 9.24
C ASN A 34 -28.81 3.67 8.94
N PHE A 35 -28.37 4.89 8.62
CA PHE A 35 -29.26 6.00 8.28
C PHE A 35 -29.77 5.91 6.83
N PHE A 36 -28.91 5.46 5.90
CA PHE A 36 -29.26 5.27 4.50
C PHE A 36 -29.31 3.79 4.14
N PRO A 37 -30.06 3.39 3.10
CA PRO A 37 -29.92 2.07 2.51
C PRO A 37 -28.48 1.83 2.08
N VAL A 38 -27.92 0.67 2.46
CA VAL A 38 -26.57 0.27 2.07
C VAL A 38 -26.56 -0.05 0.58
N VAL A 39 -25.82 0.74 -0.20
CA VAL A 39 -25.64 0.53 -1.64
C VAL A 39 -24.36 -0.23 -1.92
N ILE A 40 -23.32 -0.03 -1.10
CA ILE A 40 -22.00 -0.66 -1.23
C ILE A 40 -21.60 -1.21 0.14
N GLU A 41 -21.18 -2.48 0.18
CA GLU A 41 -20.64 -3.09 1.40
C GLU A 41 -19.41 -2.35 1.93
N ARG A 42 -19.27 -2.31 3.25
CA ARG A 42 -18.23 -1.54 3.94
C ARG A 42 -16.83 -1.91 3.48
N ASP A 43 -16.54 -3.20 3.36
CA ASP A 43 -15.22 -3.71 3.00
C ASP A 43 -14.84 -3.32 1.55
N ILE A 44 -15.80 -3.36 0.62
CA ILE A 44 -15.61 -2.92 -0.76
C ILE A 44 -15.34 -1.43 -0.78
N TRP A 45 -16.14 -0.64 -0.06
CA TRP A 45 -15.96 0.80 0.03
C TRP A 45 -14.57 1.16 0.58
N GLU A 46 -14.11 0.49 1.65
CA GLU A 46 -12.79 0.70 2.23
C GLU A 46 -11.66 0.38 1.26
N LYS A 47 -11.74 -0.77 0.56
CA LYS A 47 -10.77 -1.14 -0.49
C LYS A 47 -10.70 -0.09 -1.59
N VAL A 48 -11.85 0.45 -2.01
CA VAL A 48 -11.90 1.54 -3.01
C VAL A 48 -11.26 2.81 -2.47
N GLN A 49 -11.54 3.23 -1.23
CA GLN A 49 -10.93 4.41 -0.63
C GLN A 49 -9.41 4.28 -0.49
N GLN A 50 -8.91 3.10 -0.11
CA GLN A 50 -7.47 2.83 -0.06
C GLN A 50 -6.83 2.95 -1.45
N LYS A 51 -7.47 2.37 -2.47
CA LYS A 51 -7.00 2.47 -3.86
C LYS A 51 -7.00 3.92 -4.36
N LEU A 52 -8.05 4.69 -4.08
CA LEU A 52 -8.13 6.11 -4.44
C LEU A 52 -7.04 6.93 -3.75
N LYS A 53 -6.78 6.70 -2.45
CA LYS A 53 -5.68 7.34 -1.72
C LYS A 53 -4.31 6.98 -2.32
N ALA A 54 -4.08 5.71 -2.65
CA ALA A 54 -2.83 5.27 -3.26
C ALA A 54 -2.63 5.82 -4.68
N GLN A 55 -3.71 5.97 -5.45
CA GLN A 55 -3.69 6.53 -6.79
C GLN A 55 -3.74 8.06 -6.83
N ALA A 56 -4.07 8.71 -5.71
CA ALA A 56 -4.10 10.16 -5.57
C ALA A 56 -2.68 10.71 -5.73
N ARG A 57 -2.32 11.01 -6.98
CA ARG A 57 -1.13 11.80 -7.28
C ARG A 57 -1.39 13.24 -6.79
N PRO A 58 -0.40 13.94 -6.21
CA PRO A 58 -0.57 15.33 -5.84
C PRO A 58 -1.10 16.12 -7.05
N ALA A 59 -2.31 16.67 -6.88
CA ALA A 59 -3.05 17.31 -7.95
C ALA A 59 -2.41 18.65 -8.29
N ASN A 60 -1.81 18.74 -9.48
CA ASN A 60 -1.75 19.96 -10.25
C ASN A 60 -2.32 19.60 -11.63
N GLY A 61 -3.49 20.16 -11.94
CA GLY A 61 -4.35 19.76 -13.05
C GLY A 61 -3.67 19.66 -14.41
N ASN A 62 -4.18 18.75 -15.25
CA ASN A 62 -4.08 18.55 -16.72
C ASN A 62 -2.87 19.08 -17.54
N LYS A 63 -1.79 19.53 -16.93
CA LYS A 63 -0.53 19.85 -17.61
C LYS A 63 0.35 18.61 -17.64
N ALA A 64 1.14 18.48 -18.70
CA ALA A 64 2.11 17.40 -18.85
C ALA A 64 2.92 17.26 -17.55
N LYS A 65 2.73 16.14 -16.85
CA LYS A 65 3.40 15.88 -15.58
C LYS A 65 4.87 15.62 -15.88
N HIS A 66 5.76 16.44 -15.31
CA HIS A 66 7.19 16.11 -15.30
C HIS A 66 7.38 14.74 -14.62
N ARG A 67 8.32 13.95 -15.15
CA ARG A 67 8.43 12.50 -14.92
C ARG A 67 8.43 12.10 -13.45
N TYR A 68 9.08 12.89 -12.60
CA TYR A 68 9.27 12.60 -11.18
C TYR A 68 8.51 13.52 -10.23
N ALA A 69 7.60 14.36 -10.75
CA ALA A 69 6.85 15.29 -9.94
C ALA A 69 6.00 14.55 -8.89
N GLY A 70 6.20 14.89 -7.62
CA GLY A 70 5.49 14.27 -6.49
C GLY A 70 5.98 12.89 -6.08
N LEU A 71 7.02 12.33 -6.73
CA LEU A 71 7.62 11.05 -6.36
C LEU A 71 8.86 11.21 -5.47
N ILE A 72 9.51 12.38 -5.52
CA ILE A 72 10.76 12.65 -4.82
C ILE A 72 10.48 13.55 -3.62
N LEU A 73 10.99 13.15 -2.46
CA LEU A 73 10.87 13.89 -1.20
C LEU A 73 12.26 14.35 -0.74
N CYS A 74 12.31 15.54 -0.13
CA CYS A 74 13.52 16.04 0.52
C CYS A 74 13.77 15.28 1.81
N LYS A 75 14.95 14.67 1.93
CA LYS A 75 15.37 13.98 3.15
C LYS A 75 15.43 14.91 4.36
N GLU A 76 15.82 16.17 4.17
CA GLU A 76 15.96 17.12 5.28
C GLU A 76 14.61 17.65 5.78
N CYS A 77 13.75 18.18 4.91
CA CYS A 77 12.51 18.86 5.33
C CYS A 77 11.21 18.10 5.01
N GLY A 78 11.31 16.89 4.45
CA GLY A 78 10.17 16.06 4.04
C GLY A 78 9.33 16.63 2.88
N SER A 79 9.58 17.85 2.44
CA SER A 79 8.81 18.49 1.37
C SER A 79 9.08 17.82 0.02
N PRO A 80 8.08 17.73 -0.87
CA PRO A 80 8.29 17.16 -2.19
C PRO A 80 9.21 18.05 -3.03
N PHE A 81 9.89 17.46 -3.99
CA PHE A 81 10.57 18.21 -5.04
C PHE A 81 9.58 18.64 -6.12
N VAL A 82 9.76 19.86 -6.64
CA VAL A 82 8.99 20.44 -7.74
C VAL A 82 9.87 20.61 -8.97
N PRO A 83 9.37 20.28 -10.17
CA PRO A 83 10.11 20.45 -11.41
C PRO A 83 10.20 21.93 -11.78
N MET A 84 11.35 22.35 -12.30
CA MET A 84 11.61 23.68 -12.80
C MET A 84 12.34 23.57 -14.13
N ILE A 85 11.75 24.18 -15.17
CA ILE A 85 12.36 24.26 -16.49
C ILE A 85 13.34 25.44 -16.49
N ARG A 86 14.59 25.18 -16.87
CA ARG A 86 15.63 26.19 -17.05
C ARG A 86 16.07 26.19 -18.51
N TYR A 87 16.43 27.36 -19.02
CA TYR A 87 17.01 27.53 -20.34
C TYR A 87 18.41 28.11 -20.20
N TRP A 88 19.38 27.52 -20.89
CA TRP A 88 20.76 28.00 -20.94
C TRP A 88 21.31 27.80 -22.36
N ASN A 89 21.82 28.86 -22.99
CA ASN A 89 22.31 28.84 -24.38
C ASN A 89 21.33 28.16 -25.36
N GLY A 90 20.04 28.47 -25.24
CA GLY A 90 18.97 27.86 -26.06
C GLY A 90 18.61 26.41 -25.71
N LYS A 91 19.37 25.75 -24.82
CA LYS A 91 19.10 24.38 -24.38
C LYS A 91 18.15 24.37 -23.18
N ARG A 92 17.10 23.56 -23.27
CA ARG A 92 16.13 23.30 -22.19
C ARG A 92 16.67 22.22 -21.25
N ARG A 93 16.67 22.47 -19.95
CA ARG A 93 16.96 21.46 -18.91
C ARG A 93 15.87 21.47 -17.83
N VAL A 94 15.64 20.31 -17.23
CA VAL A 94 14.69 20.16 -16.12
C VAL A 94 15.48 19.88 -14.84
N GLU A 95 15.18 20.65 -13.80
CA GLU A 95 15.70 20.47 -12.45
C GLU A 95 14.55 20.25 -11.49
N TYR A 96 14.74 19.35 -10.55
CA TYR A 96 13.85 19.17 -9.41
C TYR A 96 14.43 19.95 -8.24
N VAL A 97 13.64 20.84 -7.65
CA VAL A 97 14.04 21.69 -6.52
C VAL A 97 13.18 21.38 -5.30
N CYS A 98 13.78 21.36 -4.11
CA CYS A 98 13.04 21.19 -2.86
C CYS A 98 11.95 22.28 -2.71
N LYS A 99 10.67 21.88 -2.61
CA LYS A 99 9.54 22.82 -2.46
C LYS A 99 9.62 23.62 -1.16
N GLY A 100 10.12 23.01 -0.08
CA GLY A 100 10.28 23.66 1.22
C GLY A 100 11.21 24.88 1.12
N TYR A 101 12.40 24.68 0.56
CA TYR A 101 13.32 25.77 0.28
C TYR A 101 12.74 26.78 -0.72
N HIS A 102 12.15 26.30 -1.82
CA HIS A 102 11.62 27.19 -2.86
C HIS A 102 10.52 28.12 -2.34
N ARG A 103 9.68 27.65 -1.40
CA ARG A 103 8.57 28.45 -0.86
C ARG A 103 8.99 29.32 0.32
N ASN A 104 9.81 28.79 1.22
CA ASN A 104 10.08 29.39 2.53
C ASN A 104 11.51 29.92 2.67
N GLY A 105 12.39 29.64 1.69
CA GLY A 105 13.78 30.07 1.69
C GLY A 105 14.69 29.23 2.60
N LYS A 106 15.91 29.76 2.80
CA LYS A 106 17.00 29.11 3.56
C LYS A 106 16.66 28.85 5.03
N SER A 107 15.76 29.63 5.62
CA SER A 107 15.32 29.45 7.01
C SER A 107 14.57 28.13 7.23
N TYR A 108 14.02 27.53 6.17
CA TYR A 108 13.23 26.28 6.27
C TYR A 108 14.00 25.05 5.80
N CYS A 109 14.81 25.16 4.74
CA CYS A 109 15.60 24.05 4.20
C CYS A 109 16.78 24.58 3.37
N SER A 110 17.79 23.76 3.10
CA SER A 110 18.88 24.08 2.18
C SER A 110 18.42 24.03 0.70
N SER A 111 19.18 24.68 -0.20
CA SER A 111 18.87 24.76 -1.65
C SER A 111 19.15 23.45 -2.39
N HIS A 112 18.47 22.35 -2.04
CA HIS A 112 18.60 21.08 -2.74
C HIS A 112 18.02 21.15 -4.15
N ARG A 113 18.82 20.67 -5.10
CA ARG A 113 18.47 20.59 -6.52
C ARG A 113 19.01 19.30 -7.10
N VAL A 114 18.25 18.69 -7.99
CA VAL A 114 18.65 17.47 -8.70
C VAL A 114 18.27 17.61 -10.17
N HIS A 115 19.21 17.35 -11.07
CA HIS A 115 18.95 17.34 -12.51
C HIS A 115 18.13 16.10 -12.90
N GLU A 116 17.21 16.25 -13.86
CA GLU A 116 16.37 15.13 -14.34
C GLU A 116 17.21 13.96 -14.87
N GLU A 117 18.34 14.23 -15.53
CA GLU A 117 19.25 13.23 -16.06
C GLU A 117 19.89 12.35 -14.98
N VAL A 118 20.17 12.91 -13.80
CA VAL A 118 20.71 12.15 -12.65
C VAL A 118 19.65 11.18 -12.12
N LEU A 119 18.39 11.60 -12.10
CA LEU A 119 17.27 10.76 -11.69
C LEU A 119 17.02 9.65 -12.72
N ASP A 120 17.11 9.97 -14.00
CA ASP A 120 16.98 8.99 -15.09
C ASP A 120 18.02 7.88 -14.98
N ALA A 121 19.29 8.24 -14.80
CA ALA A 121 20.37 7.28 -14.63
C ALA A 121 20.15 6.38 -13.40
N ALA A 122 19.82 6.98 -12.25
CA ALA A 122 19.58 6.23 -11.01
C ALA A 122 18.38 5.27 -11.12
N VAL A 123 17.28 5.71 -11.74
CA VAL A 123 16.08 4.89 -11.94
C VAL A 123 16.35 3.75 -12.91
N GLN A 124 17.10 4.02 -13.99
CA GLN A 124 17.47 3.01 -14.97
C GLN A 124 18.38 1.94 -14.35
N GLU A 125 19.41 2.35 -13.61
CA GLU A 125 20.33 1.45 -12.90
C GLU A 125 19.54 0.56 -11.92
N PHE A 126 18.71 1.17 -11.08
CA PHE A 126 17.88 0.44 -10.13
C PHE A 126 16.97 -0.59 -10.83
N ALA A 127 16.32 -0.20 -11.93
CA ALA A 127 15.44 -1.09 -12.68
C ALA A 127 16.22 -2.28 -13.30
N GLN A 128 17.43 -2.05 -13.81
CA GLN A 128 18.29 -3.10 -14.35
C GLN A 128 18.73 -4.08 -13.25
N THR A 129 19.23 -3.57 -12.11
CA THR A 129 19.63 -4.41 -10.97
C THR A 129 18.46 -5.25 -10.45
N MET A 130 17.28 -4.64 -10.31
CA MET A 130 16.09 -5.35 -9.84
C MET A 130 15.65 -6.44 -10.81
N ARG A 131 15.73 -6.21 -12.13
CA ARG A 131 15.39 -7.24 -13.12
C ARG A 131 16.28 -8.48 -12.98
N VAL A 132 17.59 -8.30 -12.80
CA VAL A 132 18.53 -9.41 -12.62
C VAL A 132 18.21 -10.19 -11.35
N LYS A 133 18.09 -9.49 -10.20
CA LYS A 133 17.77 -10.12 -8.91
C LYS A 133 16.44 -10.89 -8.95
N MET A 134 15.42 -10.32 -9.57
CA MET A 134 14.10 -10.97 -9.69
C MET A 134 14.15 -12.20 -10.59
N ALA A 135 14.94 -12.17 -11.67
CA ALA A 135 15.11 -13.33 -12.55
C ALA A 135 15.84 -14.49 -11.84
N GLU A 136 16.88 -14.19 -11.06
CA GLU A 136 17.56 -15.18 -10.22
C GLU A 136 16.61 -15.76 -9.18
N LYS A 137 15.87 -14.89 -8.47
CA LYS A 137 14.91 -15.34 -7.46
C LYS A 137 13.81 -16.21 -8.05
N GLN A 138 13.35 -15.88 -9.26
CA GLN A 138 12.38 -16.67 -9.98
C GLN A 138 12.93 -18.05 -10.37
N LYS A 139 14.20 -18.14 -10.78
CA LYS A 139 14.86 -19.43 -11.06
C LYS A 139 14.95 -20.30 -9.80
N GLU A 140 15.39 -19.72 -8.68
CA GLU A 140 15.42 -20.43 -7.39
C GLU A 140 14.04 -20.93 -6.98
N LEU A 141 13.01 -20.09 -7.10
CA LEU A 141 11.64 -20.45 -6.74
C LEU A 141 11.14 -21.60 -7.62
N LYS A 142 11.39 -21.55 -8.93
CA LYS A 142 11.03 -22.64 -9.85
C LYS A 142 11.74 -23.95 -9.51
N GLN A 143 13.01 -23.90 -9.12
CA GLN A 143 13.75 -25.10 -8.67
C GLN A 143 13.13 -25.69 -7.39
N LYS A 144 12.84 -24.84 -6.40
CA LYS A 144 12.17 -25.27 -5.16
C LYS A 144 10.77 -25.85 -5.41
N GLN A 145 10.00 -25.23 -6.29
CA GLN A 145 8.68 -25.72 -6.71
C GLN A 145 8.77 -27.11 -7.36
N LYS A 146 9.75 -27.32 -8.26
CA LYS A 146 10.00 -28.64 -8.85
C LYS A 146 10.36 -29.70 -7.79
N MET A 147 11.29 -29.37 -6.89
CA MET A 147 11.68 -30.27 -5.80
C MET A 147 10.51 -30.60 -4.87
N TRP A 148 9.69 -29.61 -4.54
CA TRP A 148 8.48 -29.80 -3.74
C TRP A 148 7.46 -30.68 -4.46
N ALA A 149 7.20 -30.44 -5.75
CA ALA A 149 6.26 -31.23 -6.55
C ALA A 149 6.67 -32.72 -6.61
N LEU A 150 7.98 -33.01 -6.68
CA LEU A 150 8.49 -34.39 -6.64
C LEU A 150 8.31 -35.06 -5.27
N ARG A 151 8.49 -34.30 -4.18
CA ARG A 151 8.38 -34.83 -2.81
C ARG A 151 6.94 -34.95 -2.32
N LYS A 152 6.06 -34.09 -2.83
CA LYS A 152 4.65 -34.00 -2.42
C LYS A 152 3.93 -35.36 -2.41
N PRO A 153 3.92 -36.18 -3.48
CA PRO A 153 3.18 -37.44 -3.47
C PRO A 153 3.70 -38.44 -2.42
N VAL A 154 5.01 -38.48 -2.18
CA VAL A 154 5.61 -39.35 -1.15
C VAL A 154 5.19 -38.89 0.24
N LEU A 155 5.22 -37.59 0.49
CA LEU A 155 4.77 -37.03 1.76
C LEU A 155 3.26 -37.23 1.96
N ASP A 156 2.45 -37.02 0.92
CA ASP A 156 1.00 -37.25 0.94
C ASP A 156 0.68 -38.73 1.25
N ALA A 157 1.42 -39.68 0.64
CA ALA A 157 1.27 -41.11 0.93
C ALA A 157 1.65 -41.47 2.38
N HIS A 158 2.74 -40.90 2.92
CA HIS A 158 3.10 -41.09 4.33
C HIS A 158 2.06 -40.48 5.27
N ILE A 159 1.51 -39.31 4.95
CA ILE A 159 0.43 -38.68 5.72
C ILE A 159 -0.80 -39.59 5.75
N LEU A 160 -1.19 -40.14 4.59
CA LEU A 160 -2.33 -41.06 4.50
C LEU A 160 -2.14 -42.31 5.37
N LEU A 161 -0.97 -42.94 5.30
CA LEU A 161 -0.65 -44.11 6.12
C LEU A 161 -0.69 -43.80 7.63
N LEU A 162 -0.21 -42.63 8.03
CA LEU A 162 -0.26 -42.19 9.42
C LEU A 162 -1.70 -41.91 9.86
N GLN A 163 -2.53 -41.32 9.00
CA GLN A 163 -3.96 -41.10 9.28
C GLN A 163 -4.71 -42.42 9.47
N GLU A 164 -4.45 -43.44 8.65
CA GLU A 164 -5.04 -44.78 8.82
C GLU A 164 -4.65 -45.42 10.15
N LYS A 165 -3.38 -45.29 10.57
CA LYS A 165 -2.92 -45.79 11.87
C LYS A 165 -3.57 -45.06 13.04
N VAL A 166 -3.71 -43.74 12.95
CA VAL A 166 -4.41 -42.94 13.97
C VAL A 166 -5.85 -43.40 14.10
N LEU A 167 -6.57 -43.57 12.99
CA LEU A 167 -7.95 -44.05 13.00
C LEU A 167 -8.08 -45.43 13.65
N LYS A 168 -7.14 -46.35 13.34
CA LYS A 168 -7.13 -47.67 13.95
C LYS A 168 -6.94 -47.60 15.47
N PHE A 169 -6.00 -46.77 15.94
CA PHE A 169 -5.79 -46.59 17.37
C PHE A 169 -6.98 -45.90 18.05
N GLU A 170 -7.66 -44.96 17.39
CA GLU A 170 -8.89 -44.36 17.90
C GLU A 170 -9.98 -45.43 18.09
N GLN A 171 -10.17 -46.33 17.13
CA GLN A 171 -11.12 -47.44 17.23
C GLN A 171 -10.76 -48.42 18.37
N GLU A 172 -9.48 -48.77 18.51
CA GLU A 172 -9.01 -49.64 19.61
C GLU A 172 -9.26 -49.00 20.99
N ILE A 173 -9.05 -47.69 21.12
CA ILE A 173 -9.35 -46.94 22.36
C ILE A 173 -10.86 -46.97 22.64
N ASP A 174 -11.69 -46.71 21.63
CA ASP A 174 -13.14 -46.72 21.78
C ASP A 174 -13.66 -48.11 22.22
N GLU A 175 -13.14 -49.19 21.65
CA GLU A 175 -13.47 -50.57 22.07
C GLU A 175 -13.12 -50.82 23.55
N ILE A 176 -11.91 -50.45 23.97
CA ILE A 176 -11.46 -50.60 25.36
C ILE A 176 -12.32 -49.78 26.32
N VAL A 177 -12.67 -48.55 25.96
CA VAL A 177 -13.52 -47.67 26.77
C VAL A 177 -14.93 -48.26 26.89
N MET A 178 -15.50 -48.75 25.79
CA MET A 178 -16.82 -49.38 25.78
C MET A 178 -16.87 -50.68 26.60
N GLU A 179 -15.81 -51.49 26.60
CA GLU A 179 -15.68 -52.64 27.50
C GLU A 179 -15.68 -52.23 28.98
N LYS A 180 -14.96 -51.16 29.34
CA LYS A 180 -14.89 -50.68 30.73
C LYS A 180 -16.18 -50.04 31.23
N LEU A 181 -17.02 -49.50 30.33
CA LEU A 181 -18.33 -48.93 30.66
C LEU A 181 -19.45 -49.97 30.77
N ARG A 182 -19.22 -51.24 30.37
CA ARG A 182 -20.20 -52.34 30.44
C ARG A 182 -20.32 -53.01 31.82
N ILE A 183 -19.83 -52.37 32.87
CA ILE A 183 -20.00 -52.74 34.29
C ILE A 183 -21.09 -51.86 34.89
#